data_AF-A0A0C2JV36-F1
#
_entry.id   AF-A0A0C2JV36-F1
#
_cell.length_a   1.000
_cell.length_b   1.000
_cell.length_c   1.000
_cell.angle_alpha   90.00
_cell.angle_beta   90.00
_cell.angle_gamma   90.00
#
_symmetry.space_group_name_H-M   'P 1'
#
loop_
_entity.id
_entity.type
_entity.pdbx_description
1 polymer ?
#
loop_
_entity_poly.entity_id
_entity_poly.type
_entity_poly.pdbx_seq_one_letter_code
_entity_poly.pdbx_strand_id
1 'polypeptide(L)'
;MKPAKLKRHFTSMHLELTSKPKEYFERQKEHYLKQKGKLILCTTLNEMVLRASYLVALRIARSKKPHTIAEELILPSAIDMCEVVLGREYSQKLKAIPLSDNTVSRRIVDMSEDVLSQLIARLQHSKFAIQLDERLASTQCVAVCTDGAAVMTGSKSGLVARSKQAAPHIVSTHCMIHREALAANNMNEDLADALSICIKIVNFVKAKPLNHRLFENMSRNGIRT
;
A
#
# COMPACT_ATOMS: atom_id res chain seq x y z
N MET A 1 -13.54 4.86 16.52
CA MET A 1 -14.98 5.11 16.79
C MET A 1 -15.29 6.57 16.46
N LYS A 2 -16.44 6.90 15.84
CA LYS A 2 -16.78 8.31 15.54
C LYS A 2 -16.95 9.12 16.84
N PRO A 3 -16.54 10.39 16.94
CA PRO A 3 -16.59 11.18 18.17
C PRO A 3 -17.98 11.22 18.83
N ALA A 4 -19.03 11.34 18.03
CA ALA A 4 -20.41 11.32 18.51
C ALA A 4 -20.81 9.98 19.14
N LYS A 5 -20.34 8.86 18.59
CA LYS A 5 -20.60 7.51 19.15
C LYS A 5 -19.82 7.28 20.43
N LEU A 6 -18.58 7.80 20.51
CA LEU A 6 -17.76 7.75 21.73
C LEU A 6 -18.37 8.55 22.86
N LYS A 7 -18.82 9.78 22.59
CA LYS A 7 -19.51 10.60 23.58
C LYS A 7 -20.78 9.90 24.10
N ARG A 8 -21.61 9.37 23.19
CA ARG A 8 -22.83 8.65 23.58
C ARG A 8 -22.54 7.41 24.43
N HIS A 9 -21.59 6.57 24.01
CA HIS A 9 -21.17 5.39 24.76
C HIS A 9 -20.65 5.77 26.16
N PHE A 10 -19.80 6.80 26.23
CA PHE A 10 -19.26 7.29 27.50
C PHE A 10 -20.38 7.77 28.44
N THR A 11 -21.33 8.56 27.92
CA THR A 11 -22.46 9.02 28.73
C THR A 11 -23.44 7.92 29.11
N SER A 12 -23.63 6.89 28.29
CA SER A 12 -24.62 5.84 28.57
C SER A 12 -24.09 4.69 29.41
N MET A 13 -22.80 4.36 29.27
CA MET A 13 -22.17 3.20 29.93
C MET A 13 -21.25 3.59 31.09
N HIS A 14 -20.75 4.83 31.12
CA HIS A 14 -19.71 5.27 32.03
C HIS A 14 -20.05 6.61 32.68
N LEU A 15 -21.32 6.81 33.03
CA LEU A 15 -21.84 8.05 33.61
C LEU A 15 -21.06 8.46 34.87
N GLU A 16 -20.70 7.47 35.69
CA GLU A 16 -19.89 7.59 36.92
C GLU A 16 -18.44 8.07 36.71
N LEU A 17 -17.91 7.97 35.47
CA LEU A 17 -16.58 8.43 35.12
C LEU A 17 -16.58 9.89 34.64
N THR A 18 -17.75 10.48 34.36
CA THR A 18 -17.88 11.85 33.83
C THR A 18 -17.33 12.92 34.79
N SER A 19 -17.37 12.66 36.10
CA SER A 19 -16.89 13.57 37.15
C SER A 19 -15.44 13.33 37.56
N LYS A 20 -14.76 12.33 36.97
CA LYS A 20 -13.37 12.00 37.34
C LYS A 20 -12.39 13.00 36.71
N PRO A 21 -11.34 13.42 37.44
CA PRO A 21 -10.37 14.37 36.93
C PRO A 21 -9.42 13.69 35.93
N LYS A 22 -8.71 14.49 35.12
CA LYS A 22 -7.87 14.00 34.01
C LYS A 22 -6.81 13.00 34.50
N GLU A 23 -6.27 13.22 35.68
CA GLU A 23 -5.23 12.42 36.33
C GLU A 23 -5.71 10.99 36.62
N TYR A 24 -7.02 10.78 36.84
CA TYR A 24 -7.60 9.45 36.97
C TYR A 24 -7.45 8.66 35.66
N PHE A 25 -7.79 9.29 34.52
CA PHE A 25 -7.71 8.65 33.21
C PHE A 25 -6.27 8.42 32.75
N GLU A 26 -5.35 9.32 33.07
CA GLU A 26 -3.92 9.13 32.82
C GLU A 26 -3.38 7.91 33.58
N ARG A 27 -3.78 7.74 34.86
CA ARG A 27 -3.43 6.55 35.65
C ARG A 27 -4.06 5.27 35.10
N GLN A 28 -5.32 5.32 34.68
CA GLN A 28 -6.00 4.17 34.05
C GLN A 28 -5.35 3.79 32.72
N LYS A 29 -4.92 4.77 31.92
CA LYS A 29 -4.14 4.53 30.70
C LYS A 29 -2.81 3.84 31.02
N GLU A 30 -2.08 4.29 32.04
CA GLU A 30 -0.85 3.60 32.47
C GLU A 30 -1.11 2.18 32.96
N HIS A 31 -2.16 1.95 33.75
CA HIS A 31 -2.57 0.62 34.18
C HIS A 31 -2.91 -0.28 32.98
N TYR A 32 -3.66 0.23 32.02
CA TYR A 32 -3.99 -0.48 30.78
C TYR A 32 -2.73 -0.81 29.97
N LEU A 33 -1.79 0.13 29.83
CA LEU A 33 -0.52 -0.11 29.13
C LEU A 33 0.35 -1.16 29.85
N LYS A 34 0.41 -1.13 31.18
CA LYS A 34 1.10 -2.15 32.00
C LYS A 34 0.43 -3.52 31.87
N GLN A 35 -0.91 -3.58 31.91
CA GLN A 35 -1.68 -4.81 31.72
C GLN A 35 -1.51 -5.35 30.30
N LYS A 36 -1.55 -4.50 29.28
CA LYS A 36 -1.27 -4.85 27.88
C LYS A 36 0.13 -5.44 27.75
N GLY A 37 1.14 -4.84 28.39
CA GLY A 37 2.50 -5.38 28.42
C GLY A 37 2.59 -6.77 29.06
N LYS A 38 1.91 -6.98 30.21
CA LYS A 38 1.82 -8.30 30.86
C LYS A 38 1.07 -9.33 30.00
N LEU A 39 0.02 -8.92 29.30
CA LEU A 39 -0.74 -9.80 28.41
C LEU A 39 0.11 -10.23 27.21
N ILE A 40 0.88 -9.31 26.63
CA ILE A 40 1.84 -9.61 25.55
C ILE A 40 2.88 -10.63 26.04
N LEU A 41 3.39 -10.46 27.26
CA LEU A 41 4.33 -11.40 27.89
C LEU A 41 3.73 -12.80 28.09
N CYS A 42 2.43 -12.90 28.43
CA CYS A 42 1.73 -14.19 28.53
C CYS A 42 1.37 -14.83 27.18
N THR A 43 1.53 -14.11 26.06
CA THR A 43 1.24 -14.60 24.71
C THR A 43 2.51 -14.84 23.91
N THR A 44 3.61 -15.24 24.54
CA THR A 44 4.84 -15.65 23.84
C THR A 44 4.56 -16.85 22.93
N LEU A 45 3.97 -16.54 21.78
CA LEU A 45 3.87 -17.45 20.65
C LEU A 45 5.29 -17.83 20.28
N ASN A 46 5.51 -19.12 20.10
CA ASN A 46 6.76 -19.62 19.57
C ASN A 46 7.12 -18.81 18.32
N GLU A 47 8.35 -18.28 18.27
CA GLU A 47 8.83 -17.43 17.18
C GLU A 47 8.60 -18.09 15.81
N MET A 48 8.71 -19.42 15.71
CA MET A 48 8.44 -20.16 14.50
C MET A 48 6.97 -20.11 14.07
N VAL A 49 6.04 -20.21 15.02
CA VAL A 49 4.59 -20.14 14.78
C VAL A 49 4.21 -18.73 14.33
N LEU A 50 4.77 -17.71 14.99
CA LEU A 50 4.57 -16.32 14.62
C LEU A 50 5.11 -16.05 13.21
N ARG A 51 6.34 -16.46 12.93
CA ARG A 51 6.98 -16.31 11.62
C ARG A 51 6.19 -17.02 10.52
N ALA A 52 5.68 -18.22 10.78
CA ALA A 52 4.82 -18.93 9.85
C ALA A 52 3.54 -18.12 9.52
N SER A 53 2.90 -17.50 10.53
CA SER A 53 1.71 -16.66 10.30
C SER A 53 2.00 -15.46 9.38
N TYR A 54 3.13 -14.77 9.58
CA TYR A 54 3.55 -13.66 8.70
C TYR A 54 3.85 -14.14 7.28
N LEU A 55 4.49 -15.30 7.13
CA LEU A 55 4.81 -15.88 5.82
C LEU A 55 3.57 -16.27 5.01
N VAL A 56 2.50 -16.72 5.67
CA VAL A 56 1.22 -16.99 5.02
C VAL A 56 0.52 -15.68 4.67
N ALA A 57 0.44 -14.74 5.60
CA ALA A 57 -0.18 -13.42 5.36
C ALA A 57 0.47 -12.67 4.19
N LEU A 58 1.81 -12.72 4.08
CA LEU A 58 2.55 -12.12 2.97
C LEU A 58 2.18 -12.74 1.62
N ARG A 59 2.02 -14.07 1.57
CA ARG A 59 1.62 -14.78 0.33
C ARG A 59 0.20 -14.41 -0.09
N ILE A 60 -0.73 -14.31 0.85
CA ILE A 60 -2.11 -13.89 0.62
C ILE A 60 -2.15 -12.46 0.06
N ALA A 61 -1.43 -11.53 0.69
CA ALA A 61 -1.34 -10.14 0.25
C ALA A 61 -0.76 -10.02 -1.17
N ARG A 62 0.36 -10.71 -1.45
CA ARG A 62 0.98 -10.72 -2.79
C ARG A 62 0.07 -11.30 -3.87
N SER A 63 -0.74 -12.29 -3.50
CA SER A 63 -1.68 -12.94 -4.42
C SER A 63 -3.01 -12.19 -4.54
N LYS A 64 -3.19 -11.08 -3.79
CA LYS A 64 -4.43 -10.28 -3.73
C LYS A 64 -5.67 -11.13 -3.41
N LYS A 65 -5.52 -12.12 -2.53
CA LYS A 65 -6.61 -13.00 -2.11
C LYS A 65 -7.31 -12.47 -0.86
N PRO A 66 -8.59 -12.79 -0.64
CA PRO A 66 -9.28 -12.46 0.60
C PRO A 66 -8.56 -13.15 1.77
N HIS A 67 -8.56 -12.52 2.93
CA HIS A 67 -7.89 -13.04 4.13
C HIS A 67 -8.54 -14.33 4.66
N THR A 68 -9.85 -14.49 4.47
CA THR A 68 -10.64 -15.67 4.90
C THR A 68 -10.09 -16.97 4.33
N ILE A 69 -9.41 -16.92 3.17
CA ILE A 69 -8.78 -18.09 2.54
C ILE A 69 -7.79 -18.81 3.47
N ALA A 70 -7.21 -18.08 4.43
CA ALA A 70 -6.25 -18.62 5.37
C ALA A 70 -6.88 -19.66 6.31
N GLU A 71 -8.05 -19.34 6.88
CA GLU A 71 -8.77 -20.21 7.80
C GLU A 71 -9.72 -21.19 7.09
N GLU A 72 -10.27 -20.80 5.93
CA GLU A 72 -11.22 -21.62 5.17
C GLU A 72 -10.54 -22.71 4.34
N LEU A 73 -9.30 -22.49 3.86
CA LEU A 73 -8.65 -23.39 2.91
C LEU A 73 -7.21 -23.71 3.26
N ILE A 74 -6.36 -22.70 3.49
CA ILE A 74 -4.91 -22.92 3.63
C ILE A 74 -4.58 -23.74 4.88
N LEU A 75 -5.13 -23.36 6.04
CA LEU A 75 -4.85 -24.04 7.30
C LEU A 75 -5.41 -25.48 7.34
N PRO A 76 -6.69 -25.74 6.96
CA PRO A 76 -7.20 -27.11 6.87
C PRO A 76 -6.38 -27.99 5.93
N SER A 77 -6.07 -27.48 4.72
CA SER A 77 -5.28 -28.24 3.74
C SER A 77 -3.88 -28.59 4.26
N ALA A 78 -3.23 -27.64 4.96
CA ALA A 78 -1.91 -27.88 5.56
C ALA A 78 -1.96 -28.93 6.69
N ILE A 79 -3.03 -28.93 7.49
CA ILE A 79 -3.26 -29.92 8.55
C ILE A 79 -3.47 -31.31 7.95
N ASP A 80 -4.35 -31.44 6.95
CA ASP A 80 -4.67 -32.72 6.32
C ASP A 80 -3.43 -33.34 5.66
N MET A 81 -2.67 -32.53 4.91
CA MET A 81 -1.40 -32.98 4.30
C MET A 81 -0.39 -33.42 5.38
N CYS A 82 -0.24 -32.65 6.45
CA CYS A 82 0.71 -32.97 7.52
C CYS A 82 0.28 -34.22 8.29
N GLU A 83 -1.01 -34.40 8.56
CA GLU A 83 -1.53 -35.57 9.28
C GLU A 83 -1.29 -36.86 8.49
N VAL A 84 -1.49 -36.84 7.16
CA VAL A 84 -1.23 -38.00 6.29
C VAL A 84 0.26 -38.28 6.13
N VAL A 85 1.07 -37.26 5.91
CA VAL A 85 2.49 -37.43 5.53
C VAL A 85 3.41 -37.58 6.74
N LEU A 86 3.16 -36.83 7.82
CA LEU A 86 4.04 -36.74 8.99
C LEU A 86 3.40 -37.33 10.24
N GLY A 87 2.08 -37.50 10.25
CA GLY A 87 1.33 -38.02 11.40
C GLY A 87 0.69 -36.94 12.25
N ARG A 88 -0.28 -37.36 13.06
CA ARG A 88 -1.14 -36.48 13.86
C ARG A 88 -0.40 -35.60 14.88
N GLU A 89 0.74 -36.04 15.41
CA GLU A 89 1.52 -35.23 16.37
C GLU A 89 2.00 -33.92 15.75
N TYR A 90 2.45 -33.95 14.50
CA TYR A 90 2.94 -32.77 13.78
C TYR A 90 1.79 -31.91 13.26
N SER A 91 0.66 -32.51 12.89
CA SER A 91 -0.52 -31.76 12.44
C SER A 91 -1.10 -30.88 13.55
N GLN A 92 -1.03 -31.31 14.81
CA GLN A 92 -1.47 -30.50 15.95
C GLN A 92 -0.63 -29.23 16.15
N LYS A 93 0.68 -29.27 15.81
CA LYS A 93 1.56 -28.08 15.89
C LYS A 93 1.14 -27.00 14.90
N LEU A 94 0.56 -27.36 13.74
CA LEU A 94 0.05 -26.41 12.75
C LEU A 94 -1.20 -25.65 13.23
N LYS A 95 -2.05 -26.27 14.08
CA LYS A 95 -3.25 -25.62 14.63
C LYS A 95 -2.93 -24.42 15.53
N ALA A 96 -1.71 -24.36 16.07
CA ALA A 96 -1.26 -23.23 16.87
C ALA A 96 -0.96 -21.97 16.02
N ILE A 97 -0.84 -22.10 14.69
CA ILE A 97 -0.54 -20.96 13.81
C ILE A 97 -1.78 -20.07 13.69
N PRO A 98 -1.71 -18.80 14.14
CA PRO A 98 -2.86 -17.92 14.11
C PRO A 98 -3.08 -17.40 12.69
N LEU A 99 -4.10 -17.93 12.01
CA LEU A 99 -4.44 -17.63 10.62
C LEU A 99 -5.88 -17.14 10.41
N SER A 100 -6.55 -16.69 11.48
CA SER A 100 -7.88 -16.09 11.31
C SER A 100 -7.84 -14.85 10.43
N ASP A 101 -8.96 -14.51 9.78
CA ASP A 101 -9.09 -13.31 8.94
C ASP A 101 -8.52 -12.05 9.63
N ASN A 102 -8.96 -11.80 10.86
CA ASN A 102 -8.49 -10.69 11.68
C ASN A 102 -6.98 -10.74 11.98
N THR A 103 -6.39 -11.94 12.08
CA THR A 103 -4.95 -12.07 12.28
C THR A 103 -4.19 -11.77 11.00
N VAL A 104 -4.60 -12.37 9.88
CA VAL A 104 -3.97 -12.11 8.57
C VAL A 104 -4.02 -10.63 8.24
N SER A 105 -5.18 -9.99 8.42
CA SER A 105 -5.37 -8.55 8.24
C SER A 105 -4.38 -7.73 9.07
N ARG A 106 -4.28 -8.00 10.39
CA ARG A 106 -3.33 -7.30 11.27
C ARG A 106 -1.89 -7.51 10.85
N ARG A 107 -1.49 -8.73 10.49
CA ARG A 107 -0.11 -9.05 10.07
C ARG A 107 0.27 -8.31 8.79
N ILE A 108 -0.68 -8.14 7.86
CA ILE A 108 -0.47 -7.34 6.64
C ILE A 108 -0.27 -5.86 7.00
N VAL A 109 -1.08 -5.33 7.92
CA VAL A 109 -0.92 -3.95 8.42
C VAL A 109 0.44 -3.79 9.10
N ASP A 110 0.81 -4.67 10.03
CA ASP A 110 2.11 -4.65 10.73
C ASP A 110 3.28 -4.63 9.71
N MET A 111 3.25 -5.51 8.70
CA MET A 111 4.28 -5.53 7.66
C MET A 111 4.30 -4.24 6.84
N SER A 112 3.14 -3.63 6.56
CA SER A 112 3.06 -2.38 5.82
C SER A 112 3.62 -1.20 6.62
N GLU A 113 3.36 -1.16 7.92
CA GLU A 113 3.88 -0.14 8.84
C GLU A 113 5.39 -0.26 9.02
N ASP A 114 5.91 -1.49 9.09
CA ASP A 114 7.36 -1.75 9.13
C ASP A 114 8.06 -1.30 7.84
N VAL A 115 7.53 -1.67 6.67
CA VAL A 115 8.06 -1.22 5.38
C VAL A 115 8.04 0.31 5.28
N LEU A 116 6.95 0.94 5.71
CA LEU A 116 6.84 2.40 5.75
C LEU A 116 7.91 3.01 6.68
N SER A 117 8.11 2.44 7.86
CA SER A 117 9.08 2.90 8.84
C SER A 117 10.51 2.79 8.29
N GLN A 118 10.85 1.67 7.65
CA GLN A 118 12.15 1.48 7.00
C GLN A 118 12.36 2.47 5.85
N LEU A 119 11.33 2.72 5.04
CA LEU A 119 11.39 3.71 3.98
C LEU A 119 11.64 5.11 4.54
N ILE A 120 10.89 5.52 5.56
CA ILE A 120 11.10 6.82 6.22
C ILE A 120 12.52 6.94 6.76
N ALA A 121 13.03 5.92 7.45
CA ALA A 121 14.39 5.92 7.98
C ALA A 121 15.46 6.08 6.89
N ARG A 122 15.26 5.46 5.71
CA ARG A 122 16.16 5.62 4.56
C ARG A 122 16.05 7.01 3.94
N LEU A 123 14.83 7.53 3.82
CA LEU A 123 14.57 8.83 3.21
C LEU A 123 15.04 10.00 4.08
N GLN A 124 15.01 9.84 5.41
CA GLN A 124 15.43 10.87 6.37
C GLN A 124 16.85 11.41 6.13
N HIS A 125 17.72 10.61 5.53
CA HIS A 125 19.12 10.96 5.28
C HIS A 125 19.44 11.19 3.79
N SER A 126 18.43 11.30 2.93
CA SER A 126 18.60 11.43 1.49
C SER A 126 17.79 12.58 0.91
N LYS A 127 18.30 13.17 -0.18
CA LYS A 127 17.49 14.04 -1.04
C LYS A 127 16.79 13.16 -2.07
N PHE A 128 15.49 13.34 -2.21
CA PHE A 128 14.69 12.56 -3.15
C PHE A 128 13.72 13.46 -3.91
N ALA A 129 13.30 12.98 -5.08
CA ALA A 129 12.20 13.56 -5.85
C ALA A 129 11.07 12.54 -5.92
N ILE A 130 9.82 13.00 -5.78
CA ILE A 130 8.63 12.14 -5.87
C ILE A 130 7.69 12.77 -6.87
N GLN A 131 7.17 11.94 -7.78
CA GLN A 131 6.06 12.30 -8.63
C GLN A 131 4.76 12.03 -7.87
N LEU A 132 3.97 13.08 -7.67
CA LEU A 132 2.77 13.04 -6.84
C LEU A 132 1.56 13.30 -7.72
N ASP A 133 0.59 12.38 -7.68
CA ASP A 133 -0.66 12.51 -8.42
C ASP A 133 -1.67 13.36 -7.61
N GLU A 134 -1.71 13.25 -6.27
CA GLU A 134 -2.80 13.87 -5.49
C GLU A 134 -2.47 14.38 -4.07
N ARG A 135 -1.20 14.37 -3.58
CA ARG A 135 -0.91 14.72 -2.16
C ARG A 135 0.35 15.56 -1.94
N LEU A 136 0.36 16.27 -0.80
CA LEU A 136 1.41 17.20 -0.33
C LEU A 136 2.79 16.55 -0.19
N ALA A 137 3.83 17.25 -0.67
CA ALA A 137 5.22 16.85 -0.53
C ALA A 137 5.77 17.11 0.89
N SER A 138 6.66 16.23 1.37
CA SER A 138 7.39 16.38 2.63
C SER A 138 8.47 17.47 2.57
N THR A 139 8.92 17.98 3.72
CA THR A 139 9.99 19.00 3.82
C THR A 139 11.35 18.57 3.28
N GLN A 140 11.58 17.27 3.07
CA GLN A 140 12.81 16.71 2.49
C GLN A 140 12.73 16.48 0.97
N CYS A 141 11.56 16.71 0.38
CA CYS A 141 11.37 16.60 -1.06
C CYS A 141 12.12 17.76 -1.74
N VAL A 142 12.92 17.46 -2.77
CA VAL A 142 13.68 18.49 -3.51
C VAL A 142 13.00 18.88 -4.81
N ALA A 143 12.19 17.98 -5.39
CA ALA A 143 11.46 18.26 -6.61
C ALA A 143 10.12 17.52 -6.70
N VAL A 144 9.12 18.20 -7.27
CA VAL A 144 7.79 17.66 -7.57
C VAL A 144 7.53 17.77 -9.07
N CYS A 145 7.07 16.68 -9.67
CA CYS A 145 6.67 16.61 -11.06
C CYS A 145 5.14 16.52 -11.13
N THR A 146 4.48 17.45 -11.84
CA THR A 146 2.99 17.51 -11.93
C THR A 146 2.51 17.47 -13.37
N ASP A 147 1.30 16.97 -13.61
CA ASP A 147 0.66 16.93 -14.93
C ASP A 147 0.29 18.32 -15.50
N GLY A 148 0.53 19.41 -14.76
CA GLY A 148 0.23 20.75 -15.21
C GLY A 148 -1.21 21.21 -14.98
N ALA A 149 -2.11 20.34 -14.51
CA ALA A 149 -3.49 20.71 -14.24
C ALA A 149 -3.58 21.88 -13.25
N ALA A 150 -4.57 22.75 -13.40
CA ALA A 150 -4.73 23.94 -12.55
C ALA A 150 -4.86 23.59 -11.05
N VAL A 151 -5.39 22.41 -10.73
CA VAL A 151 -5.45 21.88 -9.35
C VAL A 151 -4.06 21.52 -8.79
N MET A 152 -3.08 21.27 -9.65
CA MET A 152 -1.70 20.93 -9.30
C MET A 152 -0.79 22.16 -9.31
N THR A 153 -0.90 23.01 -10.34
CA THR A 153 -0.01 24.16 -10.58
C THR A 153 -0.57 25.51 -10.11
N GLY A 154 -1.83 25.56 -9.68
CA GLY A 154 -2.50 26.80 -9.28
C GLY A 154 -1.75 27.57 -8.18
N SER A 155 -1.65 28.89 -8.33
CA SER A 155 -0.81 29.76 -7.49
C SER A 155 -1.28 29.91 -6.04
N LYS A 156 -2.58 29.71 -5.77
CA LYS A 156 -3.18 29.87 -4.43
C LYS A 156 -3.52 28.54 -3.76
N SER A 157 -4.08 27.61 -4.53
CA SER A 157 -4.61 26.34 -4.03
C SER A 157 -3.95 25.10 -4.63
N GLY A 158 -3.04 25.27 -5.60
CA GLY A 158 -2.38 24.16 -6.27
C GLY A 158 -1.41 23.41 -5.37
N LEU A 159 -1.20 22.12 -5.66
CA LEU A 159 -0.22 21.29 -4.96
C LEU A 159 1.17 21.93 -4.92
N VAL A 160 1.63 22.51 -6.02
CA VAL A 160 2.95 23.17 -6.11
C VAL A 160 3.04 24.36 -5.17
N ALA A 161 2.00 25.21 -5.14
CA ALA A 161 1.95 26.37 -4.24
C ALA A 161 1.98 25.94 -2.78
N ARG A 162 1.17 24.94 -2.39
CA ARG A 162 1.15 24.41 -1.03
C ARG A 162 2.45 23.71 -0.64
N SER A 163 3.07 22.98 -1.58
CA SER A 163 4.35 22.31 -1.35
C SER A 163 5.47 23.32 -1.14
N LYS A 164 5.49 24.42 -1.92
CA LYS A 164 6.45 25.52 -1.72
C LYS A 164 6.22 26.31 -0.43
N GLN A 165 4.98 26.42 0.05
CA GLN A 165 4.70 27.00 1.38
C GLN A 165 5.32 26.16 2.50
N ALA A 166 5.21 24.84 2.42
CA ALA A 166 5.79 23.93 3.41
C ALA A 166 7.32 23.76 3.24
N ALA A 167 7.82 23.83 2.00
CA ALA A 167 9.22 23.62 1.64
C ALA A 167 9.62 24.53 0.45
N PRO A 168 10.13 25.74 0.72
CA PRO A 168 10.40 26.75 -0.32
C PRO A 168 11.46 26.33 -1.36
N HIS A 169 12.32 25.37 -1.01
CA HIS A 169 13.39 24.88 -1.87
C HIS A 169 12.93 23.83 -2.91
N ILE A 170 11.66 23.44 -2.90
CA ILE A 170 11.11 22.49 -3.88
C ILE A 170 11.13 23.09 -5.29
N VAL A 171 11.79 22.39 -6.20
CA VAL A 171 11.72 22.64 -7.64
C VAL A 171 10.48 21.96 -8.21
N SER A 172 9.69 22.66 -9.00
CA SER A 172 8.52 22.09 -9.66
C SER A 172 8.80 21.93 -11.15
N THR A 173 8.55 20.75 -11.69
CA THR A 173 8.62 20.46 -13.12
C THR A 173 7.27 19.94 -13.62
N HIS A 174 7.02 20.10 -14.92
CA HIS A 174 5.89 19.44 -15.58
C HIS A 174 6.24 18.00 -15.92
N CYS A 175 5.24 17.12 -15.93
CA CYS A 175 5.36 15.74 -16.36
C CYS A 175 5.83 15.70 -17.81
N MET A 176 6.95 15.00 -18.06
CA MET A 176 7.52 14.86 -19.40
C MET A 176 6.49 14.21 -20.35
N ILE A 177 5.73 13.22 -19.87
CA ILE A 177 4.66 12.57 -20.65
C ILE A 177 3.56 13.56 -21.03
N HIS A 178 3.15 14.43 -20.11
CA HIS A 178 2.15 15.46 -20.41
C HIS A 178 2.68 16.51 -21.38
N ARG A 179 3.95 16.93 -21.22
CA ARG A 179 4.62 17.85 -22.15
C ARG A 179 4.74 17.26 -23.55
N GLU A 180 5.10 15.98 -23.67
CA GLU A 180 5.15 15.26 -24.94
C GLU A 180 3.76 15.16 -25.56
N ALA A 181 2.72 14.83 -24.78
CA ALA A 181 1.34 14.79 -25.26
C ALA A 181 0.86 16.17 -25.75
N LEU A 182 1.21 17.26 -25.06
CA LEU A 182 0.91 18.62 -25.49
C LEU A 182 1.67 19.01 -26.76
N ALA A 183 2.96 18.65 -26.86
CA ALA A 183 3.74 18.87 -28.08
C ALA A 183 3.15 18.10 -29.27
N ALA A 184 2.66 16.88 -29.03
CA ALA A 184 1.96 16.08 -30.03
C ALA A 184 0.66 16.73 -30.52
N ASN A 185 0.00 17.56 -29.72
CA ASN A 185 -1.20 18.27 -30.17
C ASN A 185 -0.90 19.47 -31.09
N ASN A 186 0.35 19.97 -31.10
CA ASN A 186 0.78 21.14 -31.88
C ASN A 186 1.80 20.79 -32.98
N MET A 187 1.73 19.57 -33.53
CA MET A 187 2.67 19.13 -34.57
C MET A 187 2.30 19.68 -35.95
N ASN A 188 3.29 19.76 -36.84
CA ASN A 188 3.04 20.03 -38.26
C ASN A 188 2.27 18.87 -38.92
N GLU A 189 1.60 19.16 -40.04
CA GLU A 189 0.74 18.19 -40.74
C GLU A 189 1.48 16.90 -41.11
N ASP A 190 2.73 16.98 -41.58
CA ASP A 190 3.53 15.80 -41.95
C ASP A 190 3.75 14.83 -40.77
N LEU A 191 4.01 15.35 -39.57
CA LEU A 191 4.24 14.54 -38.38
C LEU A 191 2.92 14.01 -37.80
N ALA A 192 1.83 14.78 -37.92
CA ALA A 192 0.49 14.34 -37.57
C ALA A 192 0.04 13.15 -38.44
N ASP A 193 0.33 13.19 -39.74
CA ASP A 193 0.05 12.10 -40.67
C ASP A 193 0.86 10.84 -40.35
N ALA A 194 2.17 11.00 -40.10
CA ALA A 194 3.02 9.89 -39.68
C ALA A 194 2.51 9.22 -38.38
N LEU A 195 2.11 10.02 -37.39
CA LEU A 195 1.56 9.50 -36.14
C LEU A 195 0.17 8.89 -36.31
N SER A 196 -0.68 9.44 -37.18
CA SER A 196 -1.97 8.85 -37.56
C SER A 196 -1.79 7.45 -38.15
N ILE A 197 -0.78 7.26 -39.00
CA ILE A 197 -0.42 5.95 -39.54
C ILE A 197 0.04 5.01 -38.41
N CYS A 198 0.94 5.46 -37.53
CA CYS A 198 1.38 4.68 -36.37
C CYS A 198 0.22 4.26 -35.47
N ILE A 199 -0.72 5.15 -35.17
CA ILE A 199 -1.91 4.87 -34.36
C ILE A 199 -2.79 3.81 -35.04
N LYS A 200 -3.03 3.92 -36.35
CA LYS A 200 -3.79 2.92 -37.12
C LYS A 200 -3.12 1.54 -37.06
N ILE A 201 -1.79 1.48 -37.18
CA ILE A 201 -1.02 0.23 -37.06
C ILE A 201 -1.16 -0.36 -35.65
N VAL A 202 -0.95 0.44 -34.61
CA VAL A 202 -1.08 -0.01 -33.20
C VAL A 202 -2.49 -0.52 -32.91
N ASN A 203 -3.51 0.20 -33.39
CA ASN A 203 -4.91 -0.21 -33.21
C ASN A 203 -5.22 -1.51 -33.96
N PHE A 204 -4.69 -1.69 -35.18
CA PHE A 204 -4.82 -2.94 -35.93
C PHE A 204 -4.17 -4.12 -35.18
N VAL A 205 -2.98 -3.92 -34.61
CA VAL A 205 -2.29 -4.94 -33.80
C VAL A 205 -3.09 -5.30 -32.55
N LYS A 206 -3.63 -4.29 -31.85
CA LYS A 206 -4.42 -4.49 -30.61
C LYS A 206 -5.82 -5.07 -30.86
N ALA A 207 -6.40 -4.88 -32.04
CA ALA A 207 -7.78 -5.28 -32.32
C ALA A 207 -8.02 -6.80 -32.26
N LYS A 208 -6.99 -7.62 -32.50
CA LYS A 208 -7.12 -9.09 -32.49
C LYS A 208 -5.93 -9.78 -31.81
N PRO A 209 -6.17 -10.81 -30.97
CA PRO A 209 -5.09 -11.60 -30.35
C PRO A 209 -4.11 -12.23 -31.36
N LEU A 210 -4.62 -12.60 -32.54
CA LEU A 210 -3.79 -13.14 -33.62
C LEU A 210 -2.78 -12.11 -34.16
N ASN A 211 -3.20 -10.85 -34.35
CA ASN A 211 -2.35 -9.79 -34.85
C ASN A 211 -1.22 -9.46 -33.85
N HIS A 212 -1.53 -9.44 -32.55
CA HIS A 212 -0.53 -9.29 -31.50
C HIS A 212 0.52 -10.41 -31.54
N ARG A 213 0.09 -11.68 -31.64
CA ARG A 213 1.02 -12.84 -31.73
C ARG A 213 1.90 -12.78 -32.98
N LEU A 214 1.34 -12.40 -34.12
CA LEU A 214 2.09 -12.23 -35.37
C LEU A 214 3.12 -11.10 -35.27
N PHE A 215 2.73 -9.95 -34.69
CA PHE A 215 3.62 -8.82 -34.46
C PHE A 215 4.78 -9.15 -33.50
N GLU A 216 4.50 -9.90 -32.43
CA GLU A 216 5.50 -10.38 -31.48
C GLU A 216 6.50 -11.34 -32.14
N ASN A 217 6.03 -12.25 -33.00
CA ASN A 217 6.89 -13.16 -33.76
C ASN A 217 7.76 -12.40 -34.78
N MET A 218 7.21 -11.42 -35.49
CA MET A 218 7.98 -10.58 -36.42
C MET A 218 9.05 -9.76 -35.68
N SER A 219 8.70 -9.15 -34.55
CA SER A 219 9.63 -8.36 -33.72
C SER A 219 10.78 -9.20 -33.15
N ARG A 220 10.54 -10.48 -32.82
CA ARG A 220 11.58 -11.41 -32.35
C ARG A 220 12.54 -11.86 -33.46
N ASN A 221 12.06 -11.95 -34.71
CA ASN A 221 12.84 -12.45 -35.84
C ASN A 221 13.51 -11.34 -36.66
N GLY A 222 13.03 -10.10 -36.59
CA GLY A 222 13.51 -8.96 -37.38
C GLY A 222 14.73 -8.22 -36.81
N ILE A 223 15.19 -8.52 -35.59
CA ILE A 223 16.38 -7.88 -34.95
C ILE A 223 17.68 -8.67 -35.28
N ARG A 224 17.62 -9.69 -36.15
CA ARG A 224 18.76 -10.56 -36.52
C ARG A 224 19.37 -10.25 -37.90
N THR A 225 19.18 -9.05 -38.43
CA THR A 225 19.88 -8.54 -39.63
C THR A 225 20.61 -7.27 -39.27
#